data_AF-A0A920PTX5-F1
#
_entry.id   AF-A0A920PTX5-F1
#
_cell.length_a   1.000
_cell.length_b   1.000
_cell.length_c   1.000
_cell.angle_alpha   90.00
_cell.angle_beta   90.00
_cell.angle_gamma   90.00
#
_symmetry.space_group_name_H-M   'P 1'
#
loop_
_entity.id
_entity.type
_entity.pdbx_description
1 polymer ?
#
loop_
_entity_poly.entity_id
_entity_poly.type
_entity_poly.pdbx_seq_one_letter_code
_entity_poly.pdbx_strand_id
1 'polypeptide(L)'
;MDTPDHIAISKHTTTAFDLASDPKAYADQLTNGLKPYAPQRLFYSARPKGFRLEWATKLRNAGIDFPMPSQEQIEHGNPAEEIHLELDVSHQLETKMACIICHRTQVAPDWPYHRVPRELAAWVLGREFYIRARPDVANSETVPDDFFDGIAPS
;
A
#
# COMPACT_ATOMS: atom_id res chain seq x y z
N MET A 1 -11.15 -8.75 7.87
CA MET A 1 -9.97 -9.31 8.54
C MET A 1 -8.77 -9.36 7.59
N ASP A 2 -7.56 -8.95 8.03
CA ASP A 2 -6.32 -9.18 7.27
C ASP A 2 -5.97 -10.66 7.27
N THR A 3 -5.33 -11.13 6.20
CA THR A 3 -4.92 -12.54 6.11
C THR A 3 -3.77 -12.82 7.09
N PRO A 4 -3.64 -14.06 7.59
CA PRO A 4 -2.51 -14.45 8.45
C PRO A 4 -1.15 -14.12 7.82
N ASP A 5 -1.04 -14.31 6.51
CA ASP A 5 0.18 -14.02 5.76
C ASP A 5 0.51 -12.52 5.73
N HIS A 6 -0.49 -11.65 5.57
CA HIS A 6 -0.28 -10.19 5.60
C HIS A 6 0.16 -9.70 6.99
N ILE A 7 -0.38 -10.29 8.06
CA ILE A 7 0.04 -9.98 9.43
C ILE A 7 1.48 -10.46 9.66
N ALA A 8 1.82 -11.67 9.21
CA ALA A 8 3.14 -12.23 9.35
C ALA A 8 4.20 -11.44 8.58
N ILE A 9 3.95 -11.11 7.31
CA ILE A 9 4.90 -10.37 6.49
C ILE A 9 5.15 -8.96 7.02
N SER A 10 4.11 -8.28 7.52
CA SER A 10 4.24 -6.97 8.17
C SER A 10 5.19 -7.06 9.37
N LYS A 11 4.93 -8.00 10.30
CA LYS A 11 5.78 -8.22 11.48
C LYS A 11 7.23 -8.56 11.11
N HIS A 12 7.43 -9.52 10.22
CA HIS A 12 8.77 -9.95 9.82
C HIS A 12 9.54 -8.84 9.11
N THR A 13 8.88 -8.06 8.25
CA THR A 13 9.50 -6.92 7.56
C THR A 13 9.92 -5.84 8.55
N THR A 14 9.08 -5.51 9.53
CA THR A 14 9.42 -4.53 10.58
C THR A 14 10.59 -5.01 11.43
N THR A 15 10.58 -6.27 11.86
CA THR A 15 11.72 -6.86 12.59
C THR A 15 12.99 -6.85 11.76
N ALA A 16 12.92 -7.22 10.48
CA ALA A 16 14.07 -7.19 9.59
C ALA A 16 14.60 -5.76 9.38
N PHE A 17 13.71 -4.76 9.25
CA PHE A 17 14.09 -3.35 9.18
C PHE A 17 14.88 -2.90 10.42
N ASP A 18 14.33 -3.19 11.60
CA ASP A 18 14.93 -2.78 12.88
C ASP A 18 16.28 -3.49 13.15
N LEU A 19 16.44 -4.73 12.66
CA LEU A 19 17.64 -5.56 12.88
C LEU A 19 18.68 -5.52 11.75
N ALA A 20 18.37 -4.97 10.57
CA ALA A 20 19.25 -5.02 9.39
C ALA A 20 20.64 -4.38 9.63
N SER A 21 20.73 -3.45 10.58
CA SER A 21 21.98 -2.76 10.93
C SER A 21 22.77 -3.47 12.04
N ASP A 22 22.19 -4.47 12.70
CA ASP A 22 22.84 -5.24 13.76
C ASP A 22 23.59 -6.46 13.18
N PRO A 23 24.94 -6.46 13.16
CA PRO A 23 25.72 -7.59 12.67
C PRO A 23 25.55 -8.88 13.49
N LYS A 24 24.97 -8.80 14.70
CA LYS A 24 24.74 -9.96 15.57
C LYS A 24 23.39 -10.63 15.35
N ALA A 25 22.43 -9.93 14.75
CA ALA A 25 21.07 -10.45 14.56
C ALA A 25 21.02 -11.64 13.59
N TYR A 26 21.82 -11.59 12.51
CA TYR A 26 21.91 -12.62 11.47
C TYR A 26 23.38 -12.83 11.04
N ALA A 27 24.23 -13.20 11.99
CA ALA A 27 25.68 -13.31 11.77
C ALA A 27 26.06 -14.33 10.67
N ASP A 28 25.23 -15.36 10.46
CA ASP A 28 25.39 -16.34 9.40
C ASP A 28 25.30 -15.71 8.01
N GLN A 29 24.45 -14.71 7.82
CA GLN A 29 24.30 -14.00 6.55
C GLN A 29 25.55 -13.21 6.16
N LEU A 30 26.32 -12.74 7.13
CA LEU A 30 27.59 -12.03 6.90
C LEU A 30 28.65 -12.95 6.29
N THR A 31 28.60 -14.26 6.59
CA THR A 31 29.52 -15.24 6.01
C THR A 31 29.31 -15.42 4.51
N ASN A 32 28.13 -15.07 4.00
CA ASN A 32 27.78 -15.09 2.58
C ASN A 32 28.07 -13.76 1.85
N GLY A 33 28.85 -12.86 2.47
CA GLY A 33 29.27 -11.59 1.87
C GLY A 33 28.26 -10.45 1.99
N LEU A 34 27.16 -10.65 2.71
CA LEU A 34 26.24 -9.56 3.06
C LEU A 34 26.88 -8.64 4.10
N LYS A 35 26.50 -7.36 4.05
CA LYS A 35 26.94 -6.34 5.01
C LYS A 35 25.71 -5.79 5.74
N PRO A 36 25.83 -5.43 7.03
CA PRO A 36 24.77 -4.71 7.71
C PRO A 36 24.42 -3.43 6.95
N TYR A 37 23.13 -3.11 6.92
CA TYR A 37 22.62 -1.89 6.30
C TYR A 37 21.60 -1.28 7.24
N ALA A 38 21.56 0.05 7.32
CA ALA A 38 20.58 0.78 8.11
C ALA A 38 19.55 1.41 7.16
N PRO A 39 18.43 0.74 6.87
CA PRO A 39 17.32 1.34 6.17
C PRO A 39 16.86 2.64 6.85
N GLN A 40 16.63 3.69 6.07
CA GLN A 40 16.34 5.01 6.61
C GLN A 40 14.84 5.21 6.91
N ARG A 41 13.95 4.54 6.15
CA ARG A 41 12.50 4.72 6.27
C ARG A 41 11.72 3.45 6.04
N LEU A 42 10.69 3.24 6.86
CA LEU A 42 9.70 2.17 6.71
C LEU A 42 8.32 2.79 6.54
N PHE A 43 7.64 2.39 5.46
CA PHE A 43 6.25 2.74 5.21
C PHE A 43 5.41 1.48 5.13
N TYR A 44 4.24 1.50 5.77
CA TYR A 44 3.22 0.49 5.58
C TYR A 44 2.23 0.96 4.52
N SER A 45 1.88 0.08 3.57
CA SER A 45 0.74 0.32 2.68
C SER A 45 -0.54 0.33 3.51
N ALA A 46 -1.37 1.33 3.29
CA ALA A 46 -2.60 1.58 4.01
C ALA A 46 -3.78 1.75 3.06
N ARG A 47 -4.97 1.71 3.62
CA ARG A 47 -6.22 2.05 2.92
C ARG A 47 -7.11 2.83 3.86
N PRO A 48 -7.67 3.98 3.47
CA PRO A 48 -8.59 4.71 4.31
C PRO A 48 -9.78 3.84 4.73
N LYS A 49 -10.23 4.00 5.97
CA LYS A 49 -11.45 3.37 6.46
C LYS A 49 -12.64 3.80 5.60
N GLY A 50 -13.51 2.85 5.25
CA GLY A 50 -14.65 3.11 4.36
C GLY A 50 -14.32 3.22 2.87
N PHE A 51 -13.05 3.10 2.46
CA PHE A 51 -12.65 3.23 1.05
C PHE A 51 -13.37 2.24 0.11
N ARG A 52 -13.68 1.01 0.60
CA ARG A 52 -14.45 0.03 -0.17
C ARG A 52 -15.88 0.48 -0.46
N LEU A 53 -16.50 1.19 0.47
CA LEU A 53 -17.85 1.71 0.30
C LEU A 53 -17.88 2.82 -0.74
N GLU A 54 -16.93 3.74 -0.65
CA GLU A 54 -16.81 4.83 -1.61
C GLU A 54 -16.53 4.28 -3.02
N TRP A 55 -15.63 3.30 -3.11
CA TRP A 55 -15.33 2.62 -4.37
C TRP A 55 -16.56 1.92 -4.97
N ALA A 56 -17.25 1.08 -4.20
CA ALA A 56 -18.45 0.38 -4.67
C ALA A 56 -19.56 1.35 -5.11
N THR A 57 -19.75 2.43 -4.37
CA THR A 57 -20.73 3.48 -4.68
C THR A 57 -20.41 4.16 -6.00
N LYS A 58 -19.16 4.55 -6.24
CA LYS A 58 -18.76 5.22 -7.48
C LYS A 58 -18.86 4.31 -8.70
N LEU A 59 -18.50 3.02 -8.57
CA LEU A 59 -18.68 2.03 -9.64
C LEU A 59 -20.16 1.87 -10.01
N ARG A 60 -21.03 1.72 -9.02
CA ARG A 60 -22.48 1.61 -9.26
C ARG A 60 -23.07 2.86 -9.90
N ASN A 61 -22.65 4.05 -9.46
CA ASN A 61 -23.07 5.31 -10.07
C ASN A 61 -22.62 5.44 -11.53
N ALA A 62 -21.53 4.78 -11.91
CA ALA A 62 -21.07 4.67 -13.30
C ALA A 62 -21.75 3.53 -14.09
N GLY A 63 -22.78 2.89 -13.53
CA GLY A 63 -23.53 1.80 -14.17
C GLY A 63 -22.81 0.44 -14.13
N ILE A 64 -21.77 0.29 -13.31
CA ILE A 64 -21.00 -0.95 -13.17
C ILE A 64 -21.57 -1.74 -12.01
N ASP A 65 -22.01 -2.98 -12.30
CA ASP A 65 -22.44 -3.88 -11.24
C ASP A 65 -21.24 -4.30 -10.39
N PHE A 66 -21.28 -3.94 -9.12
CA PHE A 66 -20.22 -4.20 -8.15
C PHE A 66 -20.86 -4.46 -6.78
N PRO A 67 -20.42 -5.47 -6.01
CA PRO A 67 -21.04 -5.80 -4.73
C PRO A 67 -20.83 -4.66 -3.70
N MET A 68 -21.89 -4.32 -2.96
CA MET A 68 -21.74 -3.42 -1.81
C MET A 68 -21.02 -4.14 -0.68
N PRO A 69 -20.13 -3.44 0.06
CA PRO A 69 -19.46 -4.04 1.20
C PRO A 69 -20.44 -4.34 2.34
N SER A 70 -20.17 -5.40 3.11
CA SER A 70 -20.82 -5.64 4.40
C SER A 70 -20.41 -4.58 5.43
N GLN A 71 -21.12 -4.52 6.57
CA GLN A 71 -20.74 -3.60 7.66
C GLN A 71 -19.29 -3.82 8.12
N GLU A 72 -18.88 -5.08 8.29
CA GLU A 72 -17.48 -5.41 8.62
C GLU A 72 -16.50 -4.86 7.57
N GLN A 73 -16.85 -4.96 6.29
CA GLN A 73 -16.00 -4.47 5.20
C GLN A 73 -15.93 -2.95 5.11
N ILE A 74 -16.95 -2.24 5.58
CA ILE A 74 -16.95 -0.77 5.70
C ILE A 74 -16.01 -0.33 6.82
N GLU A 75 -15.98 -1.07 7.93
CA GLU A 75 -15.11 -0.77 9.07
C GLU A 75 -13.63 -1.09 8.80
N HIS A 76 -13.30 -1.82 7.73
CA HIS A 76 -11.91 -2.08 7.34
C HIS A 76 -11.18 -0.84 6.83
N GLY A 77 -9.88 -0.80 7.12
CA GLY A 77 -8.97 0.26 6.72
C GLY A 77 -8.37 0.96 7.93
N ASN A 78 -7.58 1.98 7.66
CA ASN A 78 -6.90 2.82 8.62
C ASN A 78 -7.71 4.12 8.82
N PRO A 79 -7.83 4.61 10.06
CA PRO A 79 -8.29 5.98 10.31
C PRO A 79 -7.49 6.98 9.47
N ALA A 80 -8.15 8.04 8.99
CA ALA A 80 -7.51 9.00 8.10
C ALA A 80 -6.36 9.73 8.81
N GLU A 81 -6.51 9.97 10.11
CA GLU A 81 -5.48 10.56 10.97
C GLU A 81 -4.23 9.71 11.13
N GLU A 82 -4.24 8.42 10.81
CA GLU A 82 -3.03 7.57 10.85
C GLU A 82 -2.29 7.56 9.50
N ILE A 83 -2.92 8.04 8.43
CA ILE A 83 -2.35 8.02 7.09
C ILE A 83 -1.49 9.27 6.89
N HIS A 84 -0.18 9.07 6.72
CA HIS A 84 0.79 10.15 6.65
C HIS A 84 1.10 10.59 5.21
N LEU A 85 0.83 9.74 4.22
CA LEU A 85 1.10 10.01 2.79
C LEU A 85 -0.04 9.50 1.92
N GLU A 86 -0.62 10.39 1.12
CA GLU A 86 -1.43 10.07 -0.07
C GLU A 86 -0.59 10.40 -1.30
N LEU A 87 -0.18 9.37 -2.04
CA LEU A 87 0.65 9.51 -3.22
C LEU A 87 -0.22 9.46 -4.48
N ASP A 88 -0.13 10.50 -5.31
CA ASP A 88 -0.72 10.49 -6.64
C ASP A 88 0.16 9.67 -7.60
N VAL A 89 -0.39 8.54 -8.04
CA VAL A 89 0.21 7.63 -9.01
C VAL A 89 -0.62 7.56 -10.30
N SER A 90 -1.50 8.53 -10.55
CA SER A 90 -2.37 8.58 -11.74
C SER A 90 -1.57 8.62 -13.03
N HIS A 91 -0.38 9.23 -13.04
CA HIS A 91 0.53 9.20 -14.19
C HIS A 91 1.03 7.77 -14.52
N GLN A 92 1.05 6.87 -13.53
CA GLN A 92 1.49 5.47 -13.69
C GLN A 92 0.31 4.49 -13.86
N LEU A 93 -0.92 5.00 -14.03
CA LEU A 93 -2.14 4.21 -14.03
C LEU A 93 -2.10 3.07 -15.06
N GLU A 94 -1.72 3.36 -16.31
CA GLU A 94 -1.68 2.36 -17.38
C GLU A 94 -0.66 1.25 -17.08
N THR A 95 0.50 1.60 -16.54
CA THR A 95 1.52 0.63 -16.12
C THR A 95 0.99 -0.26 -14.99
N LYS A 96 0.38 0.34 -13.97
CA LYS A 96 -0.22 -0.39 -12.84
C LYS A 96 -1.31 -1.35 -13.31
N MET A 97 -2.18 -0.90 -14.21
CA MET A 97 -3.22 -1.75 -14.79
C MET A 97 -2.64 -2.89 -15.61
N ALA A 98 -1.64 -2.63 -16.46
CA ALA A 98 -0.98 -3.65 -17.23
C ALA A 98 -0.36 -4.73 -16.31
N CYS A 99 0.32 -4.31 -15.24
CA CYS A 99 0.85 -5.22 -14.22
C CYS A 99 -0.26 -6.06 -13.56
N ILE A 100 -1.37 -5.45 -13.16
CA ILE A 100 -2.52 -6.17 -12.57
C ILE A 100 -3.04 -7.23 -13.55
N ILE A 101 -3.27 -6.87 -14.81
CA ILE A 101 -3.82 -7.77 -15.85
C ILE A 101 -2.88 -8.94 -16.13
N CYS A 102 -1.56 -8.78 -15.98
CA CYS A 102 -0.61 -9.89 -16.10
C CYS A 102 -0.89 -11.03 -15.12
N HIS A 103 -1.47 -10.76 -13.95
CA HIS A 103 -1.84 -11.76 -12.95
C HIS A 103 -3.21 -12.41 -13.23
N ARG A 104 -3.38 -12.93 -14.45
CA ARG A 104 -4.67 -13.44 -15.01
C ARG A 104 -5.47 -14.39 -14.11
N THR A 105 -4.82 -15.19 -13.28
CA THR A 105 -5.52 -16.15 -12.39
C THR A 105 -6.00 -15.52 -11.08
N GLN A 106 -5.51 -14.33 -10.74
CA GLN A 106 -5.85 -13.57 -9.53
C GLN A 106 -6.82 -12.42 -9.83
N VAL A 107 -7.04 -12.15 -11.11
CA VAL A 107 -7.92 -11.13 -11.64
C VAL A 107 -9.23 -11.81 -12.01
N ALA A 108 -10.36 -11.29 -11.53
CA ALA A 108 -11.66 -11.82 -11.95
C ALA A 108 -11.77 -11.73 -13.49
N PRO A 109 -12.27 -12.76 -14.21
CA PRO A 109 -12.33 -12.75 -15.67
C PRO A 109 -13.17 -11.60 -16.24
N ASP A 110 -14.11 -11.09 -15.44
CA ASP A 110 -14.99 -9.98 -15.72
C ASP A 110 -14.51 -8.66 -15.08
N TRP A 111 -13.26 -8.60 -14.59
CA TRP A 111 -12.72 -7.43 -13.88
C TRP A 111 -13.02 -6.17 -14.70
N PRO A 112 -13.82 -5.24 -14.16
CA PRO A 112 -14.50 -4.22 -14.95
C PRO A 112 -13.57 -3.14 -15.51
N TYR A 113 -12.25 -3.23 -15.40
CA TYR A 113 -11.42 -2.05 -15.60
C TYR A 113 -11.36 -1.56 -17.05
N HIS A 114 -11.46 -2.45 -18.05
CA HIS A 114 -11.67 -2.04 -19.45
C HIS A 114 -13.03 -1.36 -19.69
N ARG A 115 -13.96 -1.49 -18.74
CA ARG A 115 -15.33 -0.96 -18.76
C ARG A 115 -15.53 0.22 -17.80
N VAL A 116 -14.52 0.60 -17.03
CA VAL A 116 -14.56 1.73 -16.09
C VAL A 116 -14.16 3.02 -16.81
N PRO A 117 -14.93 4.12 -16.70
CA PRO A 117 -14.51 5.44 -17.19
C PRO A 117 -13.12 5.81 -16.66
N ARG A 118 -12.25 6.39 -17.50
CA ARG A 118 -10.85 6.65 -17.14
C ARG A 118 -10.67 7.50 -15.89
N GLU A 119 -11.53 8.48 -15.67
CA GLU A 119 -11.51 9.31 -14.46
C GLU A 119 -11.82 8.50 -13.20
N LEU A 120 -12.80 7.59 -13.27
CA LEU A 120 -13.12 6.70 -12.15
C LEU A 120 -11.98 5.71 -11.88
N ALA A 121 -11.40 5.19 -12.95
CA ALA A 121 -10.21 4.34 -12.92
C ALA A 121 -9.04 5.03 -12.18
N ALA A 122 -8.71 6.27 -12.56
CA ALA A 122 -7.70 7.09 -11.91
C ALA A 122 -8.06 7.40 -10.45
N TRP A 123 -9.33 7.66 -10.15
CA TRP A 123 -9.77 7.89 -8.79
C TRP A 123 -9.57 6.68 -7.87
N VAL A 124 -9.80 5.46 -8.39
CA VAL A 124 -9.69 4.19 -7.66
C VAL A 124 -8.24 3.72 -7.51
N LEU A 125 -7.46 3.73 -8.60
CA LEU A 125 -6.12 3.12 -8.64
C LEU A 125 -4.97 4.13 -8.74
N GLY A 126 -5.27 5.39 -9.06
CA GLY A 126 -4.29 6.45 -9.20
C GLY A 126 -3.85 7.09 -7.89
N ARG A 127 -4.28 6.54 -6.74
CA ARG A 127 -3.85 7.01 -5.42
C ARG A 127 -3.45 5.84 -4.55
N GLU A 128 -2.39 6.02 -3.79
CA GLU A 128 -1.88 5.04 -2.84
C GLU A 128 -1.63 5.70 -1.49
N PHE A 129 -1.93 4.99 -0.41
CA PHE A 129 -1.90 5.55 0.94
C PHE A 129 -0.87 4.82 1.78
N TYR A 130 -0.13 5.56 2.60
CA TYR A 130 0.95 5.00 3.40
C TYR A 130 1.02 5.61 4.79
N ILE A 131 1.47 4.78 5.74
CA ILE A 131 1.78 5.16 7.11
C ILE A 131 3.29 5.10 7.28
N ARG A 132 3.94 6.23 7.58
CA ARG A 132 5.37 6.24 7.95
C ARG A 132 5.55 5.63 9.34
N ALA A 133 6.10 4.42 9.39
CA ALA A 133 6.35 3.66 10.62
C ALA A 133 7.75 3.91 11.21
N ARG A 134 8.71 4.27 10.35
CA ARG A 134 10.08 4.65 10.75
C ARG A 134 10.60 5.79 9.86
N PRO A 135 11.18 6.85 10.44
CA PRO A 135 10.86 7.32 11.80
C PRO A 135 9.34 7.55 11.91
N ASP A 136 8.80 7.33 13.10
CA ASP A 136 7.38 7.51 13.36
C ASP A 136 6.93 8.96 13.11
N VAL A 137 5.65 9.11 12.81
CA VAL A 137 4.98 10.39 12.55
C VAL A 137 3.74 10.39 13.42
N ALA A 138 3.44 11.54 14.02
CA ALA A 138 2.27 11.64 14.88
C ALA A 138 0.99 11.62 14.03
N ASN A 139 -0.10 11.10 14.61
CA ASN A 139 -1.39 11.13 13.95
C ASN A 139 -1.76 12.57 13.54
N SER A 140 -2.42 12.70 12.39
CA SER A 140 -2.82 13.95 11.73
C SER A 140 -1.67 14.76 11.12
N GLU A 141 -0.41 14.33 11.26
CA GLU A 141 0.70 14.89 10.50
C GLU A 141 0.82 14.24 9.11
N THR A 142 1.40 14.98 8.18
CA THR A 142 1.66 14.50 6.81
C THR A 142 3.15 14.55 6.51
N VAL A 143 3.58 13.72 5.55
CA VAL A 143 4.93 13.75 5.01
C VAL A 143 4.90 14.18 3.54
N PRO A 144 6.03 14.66 2.98
CA PRO A 144 6.12 14.98 1.56
C PRO A 144 5.73 13.80 0.66
N ASP A 145 5.28 14.12 -0.55
CA ASP A 145 4.90 13.18 -1.61
C ASP A 145 6.11 12.51 -2.31
N ASP A 146 7.21 12.34 -1.56
CA ASP A 146 8.43 11.69 -1.98
C ASP A 146 8.99 10.84 -0.85
N PHE A 147 9.05 9.53 -1.07
CA PHE A 147 9.65 8.57 -0.12
C PHE A 147 11.12 8.90 0.20
N PHE A 148 11.82 9.54 -0.74
CA PHE A 148 13.23 9.87 -0.66
C PHE A 148 13.50 11.30 -0.23
N ASP A 149 12.47 12.09 0.09
CA ASP A 149 12.65 13.48 0.50
C ASP A 149 13.70 13.59 1.62
N GLY A 150 14.75 14.40 1.44
CA GLY A 150 15.82 14.54 2.43
C GLY A 150 16.74 13.32 2.64
N ILE A 151 16.65 12.28 1.80
CA ILE A 151 17.58 11.14 1.78
C ILE A 151 18.68 11.38 0.74
N ALA A 152 19.94 11.36 1.17
CA ALA A 152 21.08 11.37 0.26
C ALA A 152 21.31 9.95 -0.30
N PRO A 153 21.64 9.81 -1.61
CA PRO A 153 22.02 8.52 -2.17
C PRO A 153 23.32 8.02 -1.51
N SER A 154 23.32 6.75 -1.11
CA SER A 154 24.46 6.05 -0.48
C SER A 154 25.40 5.40 -1.50
#